data_AF-A0A2K3KZM5-F1
#
_entry.id   AF-A0A2K3KZM5-F1
#
_cell.length_a   1.000
_cell.length_b   1.000
_cell.length_c   1.000
_cell.angle_alpha   90.00
_cell.angle_beta   90.00
_cell.angle_gamma   90.00
#
_symmetry.space_group_name_H-M   'P 1'
#
loop_
_entity.id
_entity.type
_entity.pdbx_description
1 polymer ?
#
loop_
_entity_poly.entity_id
_entity_poly.type
_entity_poly.pdbx_seq_one_letter_code
_entity_poly.pdbx_strand_id
1 'polypeptide(L)'
;QLNSGQTWPLDIPAGTSSGRVWGRTGCSFDGSGRGSCQTGDCGGALSCSLSGQPPLTLAEFTLNGWNNLDSINLSVIDGFNVPMQFSSTSNGCNVVLNCRESSCPDAYQNPNQNDKVHSCPGGTNYKVVFCP
;
A
#
# COMPACT_ATOMS: atom_id res chain seq x y z
N GLN A 1 -4.46 9.80 -10.86
CA GLN A 1 -3.06 10.27 -10.90
C GLN A 1 -2.85 11.21 -9.74
N LEU A 2 -1.69 11.12 -9.06
CA LEU A 2 -1.32 12.01 -7.98
C LEU A 2 -0.07 12.79 -8.40
N ASN A 3 -0.22 14.10 -8.61
CA ASN A 3 0.90 15.02 -8.69
C ASN A 3 1.47 15.26 -7.27
N SER A 4 2.67 15.84 -7.19
CA SER A 4 3.29 16.15 -5.90
C SER A 4 2.35 16.97 -5.01
N GLY A 5 2.20 16.55 -3.75
CA GLY A 5 1.33 17.18 -2.76
C GLY A 5 -0.16 16.86 -2.89
N GLN A 6 -0.60 16.17 -3.95
CA GLN A 6 -2.01 15.77 -4.07
C GLN A 6 -2.36 14.62 -3.11
N THR A 7 -3.63 14.58 -2.71
CA THR A 7 -4.21 13.54 -1.87
C THR A 7 -5.40 12.92 -2.59
N TRP A 8 -5.57 11.61 -2.45
CA TRP A 8 -6.72 10.88 -2.98
C TRP A 8 -7.42 10.14 -1.83
N PRO A 9 -8.58 10.62 -1.36
CA PRO A 9 -9.37 9.89 -0.38
C PRO A 9 -10.01 8.66 -1.02
N LEU A 10 -9.97 7.54 -0.31
CA LEU A 10 -10.53 6.26 -0.73
C LEU A 10 -11.41 5.71 0.40
N ASP A 11 -12.66 5.40 0.06
CA ASP A 11 -13.56 4.68 0.96
C ASP A 11 -13.45 3.19 0.65
N ILE A 12 -12.80 2.45 1.54
CA ILE A 12 -12.60 1.00 1.40
C ILE A 12 -13.65 0.27 2.24
N PRO A 13 -14.42 -0.68 1.66
CA PRO A 13 -15.43 -1.42 2.41
C PRO A 13 -14.86 -2.20 3.60
N ALA A 14 -15.60 -2.20 4.72
CA ALA A 14 -15.29 -3.06 5.86
C ALA A 14 -15.31 -4.54 5.41
N GLY A 15 -14.39 -5.35 5.96
CA GLY A 15 -14.23 -6.75 5.56
C GLY A 15 -13.34 -6.97 4.34
N THR A 16 -12.79 -5.90 3.72
CA THR A 16 -11.80 -6.05 2.64
C THR A 16 -10.60 -6.83 3.13
N SER A 17 -10.32 -7.96 2.48
CA SER A 17 -9.16 -8.81 2.73
C SER A 17 -8.16 -8.74 1.58
N SER A 18 -6.88 -8.97 1.88
CA SER A 18 -5.78 -8.93 0.91
C SER A 18 -5.72 -7.62 0.10
N GLY A 19 -6.10 -6.50 0.73
CA GLY A 19 -6.05 -5.17 0.12
C GLY A 19 -4.62 -4.69 -0.04
N ARG A 20 -4.36 -3.96 -1.13
CA ARG A 20 -3.03 -3.47 -1.51
C ARG A 20 -3.08 -2.05 -2.03
N VAL A 21 -2.12 -1.23 -1.61
CA VAL A 21 -1.84 0.10 -2.18
C VAL A 21 -0.34 0.16 -2.53
N TRP A 22 -0.02 0.68 -3.70
CA TRP A 22 1.36 0.85 -4.16
C TRP A 22 1.53 2.08 -5.06
N GLY A 23 2.78 2.54 -5.17
CA GLY A 23 3.15 3.60 -6.11
C GLY A 23 3.43 3.02 -7.50
N ARG A 24 3.01 3.73 -8.55
CA ARG A 24 3.36 3.42 -9.95
C ARG A 24 4.15 4.58 -10.55
N THR A 25 5.23 4.30 -11.27
CA THR A 25 6.11 5.33 -11.83
C THR A 25 6.32 5.15 -13.33
N GLY A 26 6.68 6.23 -14.02
CA GLY A 26 6.92 6.22 -15.47
C GLY A 26 5.68 5.82 -16.27
N CYS A 27 4.50 6.26 -15.83
CA CYS A 27 3.24 5.87 -16.44
C CYS A 27 2.84 6.76 -17.62
N SER A 28 2.28 6.16 -18.67
CA SER A 28 1.64 6.85 -19.78
C SER A 28 0.34 6.13 -20.12
N PHE A 29 -0.76 6.87 -20.15
CA PHE A 29 -2.09 6.35 -20.47
C PHE A 29 -2.75 7.19 -21.56
N ASP A 30 -3.53 6.54 -22.42
CA ASP A 30 -4.41 7.20 -23.37
C ASP A 30 -5.70 7.72 -22.71
N GLY A 31 -6.55 8.39 -23.49
CA GLY A 31 -7.83 8.92 -23.02
C GLY A 31 -8.85 7.86 -22.57
N SER A 32 -8.61 6.58 -22.87
CA SER A 32 -9.41 5.45 -22.38
C SER A 32 -8.86 4.84 -21.08
N GLY A 33 -7.76 5.38 -20.55
CA GLY A 33 -7.09 4.86 -19.38
C GLY A 33 -6.27 3.59 -19.64
N ARG A 34 -5.86 3.35 -20.88
CA ARG A 34 -5.00 2.22 -21.27
C ARG A 34 -3.59 2.69 -21.63
N GLY A 35 -2.59 1.90 -21.27
CA GLY A 35 -1.20 2.29 -21.41
C GLY A 35 -0.25 1.37 -20.65
N SER A 36 0.75 1.95 -19.99
CA SER A 36 1.70 1.20 -19.18
C SER A 36 2.40 2.07 -18.14
N CYS A 37 2.98 1.43 -17.12
CA CYS A 37 3.92 2.02 -16.17
C CYS A 37 5.26 1.28 -16.18
N GLN A 38 6.35 1.97 -15.86
CA GLN A 38 7.67 1.37 -15.72
C GLN A 38 7.77 0.48 -14.48
N THR A 39 7.11 0.86 -13.38
CA THR A 39 7.05 0.06 -12.14
C THR A 39 5.61 -0.01 -11.62
N GLY A 40 5.25 -1.15 -11.02
CA GLY A 40 3.92 -1.36 -10.44
C GLY A 40 2.77 -1.39 -11.44
N ASP A 41 3.03 -1.61 -12.73
CA ASP A 41 1.98 -1.69 -13.75
C ASP A 41 0.97 -2.80 -13.43
N CYS A 42 -0.32 -2.57 -13.66
CA CYS A 42 -1.40 -3.51 -13.31
C CYS A 42 -2.14 -4.01 -14.55
N GLY A 43 -1.37 -4.41 -15.58
CA GLY A 43 -1.92 -4.90 -16.85
C GLY A 43 -2.27 -3.78 -17.82
N GLY A 44 -1.53 -2.67 -17.78
CA GLY A 44 -1.71 -1.52 -18.64
C GLY A 44 -2.95 -0.69 -18.37
N ALA A 45 -3.57 -0.85 -17.21
CA ALA A 45 -4.80 -0.14 -16.83
C ALA A 45 -4.51 1.03 -15.88
N LEU A 46 -5.12 2.19 -16.12
CA LEU A 46 -5.11 3.31 -15.17
C LEU A 46 -5.86 2.95 -13.89
N SER A 47 -6.98 2.24 -14.01
CA SER A 47 -7.77 1.72 -12.89
C SER A 47 -7.50 0.22 -12.72
N CYS A 48 -6.78 -0.15 -11.66
CA CYS A 48 -6.32 -1.52 -11.47
C CYS A 48 -7.44 -2.45 -11.02
N SER A 49 -7.57 -3.60 -11.67
CA SER A 49 -8.30 -4.79 -11.20
C SER A 49 -7.38 -5.95 -10.84
N LEU A 50 -6.09 -5.82 -11.14
CA LEU A 50 -5.02 -6.77 -10.86
C LEU A 50 -3.97 -6.11 -9.94
N SER A 51 -3.19 -6.93 -9.24
CA SER A 51 -2.01 -6.45 -8.50
C SER A 51 -0.94 -5.90 -9.46
N GLY A 52 -0.13 -4.96 -8.97
CA GLY A 52 0.99 -4.40 -9.72
C GLY A 52 2.12 -5.42 -9.97
N GLN A 53 2.84 -5.24 -11.08
CA GLN A 53 4.02 -6.02 -11.44
C GLN A 53 5.30 -5.50 -10.73
N PRO A 54 6.16 -6.38 -10.20
CA PRO A 54 7.44 -6.01 -9.59
C PRO A 54 8.36 -5.15 -10.50
N PRO A 55 9.20 -4.26 -9.93
CA PRO A 55 9.35 -3.99 -8.49
C PRO A 55 8.27 -3.04 -7.95
N LEU A 56 7.76 -3.31 -6.75
CA LEU A 56 6.85 -2.39 -6.05
C LEU A 56 6.94 -2.50 -4.52
N THR A 57 7.00 -1.34 -3.85
CA THR A 57 6.75 -1.25 -2.41
C THR A 57 5.24 -1.33 -2.16
N LEU A 58 4.81 -2.23 -1.28
CA LEU A 58 3.41 -2.48 -0.97
C LEU A 58 3.03 -2.00 0.43
N ALA A 59 1.89 -1.33 0.54
CA ALA A 59 1.10 -1.31 1.77
C ALA A 59 0.00 -2.36 1.65
N GLU A 60 0.03 -3.36 2.53
CA GLU A 60 -0.93 -4.46 2.54
C GLU A 60 -1.83 -4.37 3.77
N PHE A 61 -3.11 -4.68 3.59
CA PHE A 61 -4.07 -4.59 4.68
C PHE A 61 -5.22 -5.61 4.58
N THR A 62 -5.79 -5.92 5.73
CA THR A 62 -7.08 -6.60 5.87
C THR A 62 -7.89 -5.83 6.91
N LEU A 63 -9.06 -5.33 6.52
CA LEU A 63 -9.91 -4.48 7.36
C LEU A 63 -11.03 -5.29 7.98
N ASN A 64 -11.30 -5.08 9.26
CA ASN A 64 -12.31 -5.77 10.04
C ASN A 64 -12.21 -7.30 9.91
N GLY A 65 -10.98 -7.81 10.04
CA GLY A 65 -10.65 -9.23 9.97
C GLY A 65 -10.96 -9.95 11.28
N TRP A 66 -10.07 -10.86 11.68
CA TRP A 66 -10.25 -11.64 12.89
C TRP A 66 -10.39 -10.75 14.14
N ASN A 67 -11.38 -11.04 15.00
CA ASN A 67 -11.73 -10.26 16.19
C ASN A 67 -12.01 -8.77 15.93
N ASN A 68 -12.55 -8.43 14.76
CA ASN A 68 -12.81 -7.04 14.35
C ASN A 68 -11.53 -6.18 14.42
N LEU A 69 -10.39 -6.76 14.04
CA LEU A 69 -9.11 -6.05 13.95
C LEU A 69 -8.77 -5.76 12.50
N ASP A 70 -8.18 -4.60 12.29
CA ASP A 70 -7.51 -4.26 11.05
C ASP A 70 -6.05 -4.73 11.16
N SER A 71 -5.58 -5.48 10.17
CA SER A 71 -4.18 -5.94 10.07
C SER A 71 -3.50 -5.19 8.93
N ILE A 72 -2.38 -4.54 9.20
CA ILE A 72 -1.61 -3.75 8.22
C ILE A 72 -0.13 -4.11 8.25
N ASN A 73 0.54 -3.98 7.11
CA ASN A 73 2.00 -4.08 7.02
C ASN A 73 2.53 -3.34 5.78
N LEU A 74 3.84 -3.14 5.74
CA LEU A 74 4.57 -2.82 4.51
C LEU A 74 5.28 -4.07 4.00
N SER A 75 5.44 -4.19 2.68
CA SER A 75 6.18 -5.28 2.05
C SER A 75 7.06 -4.78 0.91
N VAL A 76 8.28 -5.30 0.87
CA VAL A 76 9.27 -5.16 -0.20
C VAL A 76 9.70 -6.53 -0.74
N ILE A 77 8.93 -7.59 -0.46
CA ILE A 77 9.14 -8.93 -1.00
C ILE A 77 9.14 -8.89 -2.54
N ASP A 78 8.21 -8.12 -3.10
CA ASP A 78 8.07 -7.89 -4.55
C ASP A 78 8.99 -6.77 -5.06
N GLY A 79 10.04 -6.43 -4.32
CA GLY A 79 10.99 -5.36 -4.63
C GLY A 79 10.60 -4.00 -4.05
N PHE A 80 11.33 -2.97 -4.45
CA PHE A 80 11.16 -1.60 -3.97
C PHE A 80 11.17 -0.62 -5.15
N ASN A 81 10.25 0.33 -5.17
CA ASN A 81 10.22 1.38 -6.19
C ASN A 81 10.05 2.79 -5.60
N VAL A 82 9.11 2.97 -4.67
CA VAL A 82 8.77 4.27 -4.09
C VAL A 82 8.82 4.17 -2.56
N PRO A 83 9.55 5.07 -1.86
CA PRO A 83 9.47 5.19 -0.42
C PRO A 83 8.04 5.36 0.07
N MET A 84 7.67 4.71 1.17
CA MET A 84 6.31 4.68 1.67
C MET A 84 6.25 4.79 3.19
N GLN A 85 5.29 5.56 3.69
CA GLN A 85 4.81 5.48 5.06
C GLN A 85 3.37 4.97 5.05
N PHE A 86 3.05 4.07 5.99
CA PHE A 86 1.69 3.62 6.25
C PHE A 86 1.39 3.81 7.74
N SER A 87 0.42 4.67 8.05
CA SER A 87 0.13 5.06 9.43
C SER A 87 -1.36 5.13 9.73
N SER A 88 -1.74 4.88 10.98
CA SER A 88 -3.09 5.13 11.48
C SER A 88 -3.32 6.62 11.72
N THR A 89 -4.52 7.09 11.45
CA THR A 89 -4.96 8.48 11.70
C THR A 89 -6.09 8.57 12.72
N SER A 90 -6.67 7.44 13.13
CA SER A 90 -7.66 7.38 14.21
C SER A 90 -7.01 7.29 15.60
N ASN A 91 -7.67 7.89 16.59
CA ASN A 91 -7.33 7.68 17.99
C ASN A 91 -7.51 6.20 18.38
N GLY A 92 -6.64 5.67 19.24
CA GLY A 92 -6.71 4.28 19.70
C GLY A 92 -5.87 3.29 18.89
N CYS A 93 -5.22 3.75 17.81
CA CYS A 93 -4.10 3.03 17.19
C CYS A 93 -2.98 4.01 16.85
N ASN A 94 -1.73 3.67 17.21
CA ASN A 94 -0.56 4.52 17.02
C ASN A 94 0.48 3.85 16.10
N VAL A 95 0.02 3.10 15.10
CA VAL A 95 0.92 2.40 14.17
C VAL A 95 1.44 3.40 13.14
N VAL A 96 2.76 3.47 12.99
CA VAL A 96 3.45 4.25 11.97
C VAL A 96 4.57 3.39 11.41
N LEU A 97 4.45 2.97 10.15
CA LEU A 97 5.44 2.16 9.44
C LEU A 97 6.13 3.01 8.40
N ASN A 98 7.47 2.98 8.34
CA ASN A 98 8.26 3.75 7.40
C ASN A 98 9.24 2.87 6.63
N CYS A 99 9.17 2.92 5.31
CA CYS A 99 10.10 2.24 4.43
C CYS A 99 10.64 3.20 3.38
N ARG A 100 11.91 3.59 3.50
CA ARG A 100 12.56 4.55 2.59
C ARG A 100 13.57 3.95 1.62
N GLU A 101 13.85 2.65 1.77
CA GLU A 101 14.82 1.91 0.97
C GLU A 101 14.43 0.43 0.87
N SER A 102 15.12 -0.32 0.01
CA SER A 102 14.80 -1.73 -0.28
C SER A 102 15.01 -2.68 0.90
N SER A 103 15.81 -2.31 1.90
CA SER A 103 16.00 -3.09 3.13
C SER A 103 15.60 -2.26 4.35
N CYS A 104 14.30 -2.02 4.50
CA CYS A 104 13.76 -1.28 5.63
C CYS A 104 13.29 -2.23 6.75
N PRO A 105 13.46 -1.88 8.04
CA PRO A 105 13.07 -2.74 9.16
C PRO A 105 11.55 -2.94 9.34
N ASP A 106 10.77 -1.95 8.90
CA ASP A 106 9.30 -1.92 9.10
C ASP A 106 8.53 -2.70 8.02
N ALA A 107 9.21 -3.26 7.02
CA ALA A 107 8.58 -4.02 5.96
C ALA A 107 9.02 -5.49 5.93
N TYR A 108 8.13 -6.33 5.39
CA TYR A 108 8.46 -7.66 4.94
C TYR A 108 9.53 -7.62 3.84
N GLN A 109 10.67 -8.23 4.11
CA GLN A 109 11.76 -8.47 3.14
C GLN A 109 11.71 -9.92 2.62
N ASN A 110 11.10 -10.84 3.37
CA ASN A 110 10.85 -12.21 2.95
C ASN A 110 9.62 -12.79 3.69
N PRO A 111 9.00 -13.87 3.18
CA PRO A 111 7.77 -14.42 3.76
C PRO A 111 7.87 -14.98 5.19
N ASN A 112 9.09 -15.20 5.72
CA ASN A 112 9.28 -15.86 7.01
C ASN A 112 9.29 -14.89 8.21
N GLN A 113 9.08 -13.59 7.97
CA GLN A 113 9.12 -12.56 9.03
C GLN A 113 7.76 -12.37 9.68
N ASN A 114 7.47 -13.13 10.74
CA ASN A 114 6.14 -13.11 11.36
C ASN A 114 5.86 -11.87 12.23
N ASP A 115 6.81 -10.94 12.35
CA ASP A 115 6.75 -9.76 13.23
C ASP A 115 6.34 -8.46 12.54
N LYS A 116 6.07 -8.49 11.22
CA LYS A 116 5.81 -7.27 10.43
C LYS A 116 4.33 -6.89 10.29
N VAL A 117 3.42 -7.74 10.77
CA VAL A 117 1.99 -7.40 10.82
C VAL A 117 1.70 -6.60 12.08
N HIS A 118 1.05 -5.46 11.91
CA HIS A 118 0.54 -4.64 12.99
C HIS A 118 -0.98 -4.66 12.99
N SER A 119 -1.57 -4.61 14.19
CA SER A 119 -3.02 -4.63 14.36
C SER A 119 -3.55 -3.34 14.96
N CYS A 120 -4.68 -2.86 14.45
CA CYS A 120 -5.48 -1.78 15.02
C CYS A 120 -6.92 -2.26 15.26
N PRO A 121 -7.70 -1.56 16.12
CA PRO A 121 -9.14 -1.79 16.20
C PRO A 121 -9.82 -1.58 14.85
N GLY A 122 -10.82 -2.39 14.53
CA GLY A 122 -11.61 -2.26 13.30
C GLY A 122 -12.26 -0.89 13.16
N GLY A 123 -12.26 -0.37 11.93
CA GLY A 123 -12.73 0.98 11.64
C GLY A 123 -11.66 2.06 11.87
N THR A 124 -10.39 1.66 11.99
CA THR A 124 -9.28 2.61 12.00
C THR A 124 -9.13 3.24 10.61
N ASN A 125 -8.93 4.56 10.57
CA ASN A 125 -8.57 5.26 9.35
C ASN A 125 -7.06 5.27 9.21
N TYR A 126 -6.60 5.28 7.96
CA TYR A 126 -5.18 5.21 7.65
C TYR A 126 -4.76 6.24 6.60
N LYS A 127 -3.45 6.46 6.53
CA LYS A 127 -2.81 7.27 5.50
C LYS A 127 -1.63 6.51 4.92
N VAL A 128 -1.57 6.44 3.60
CA VAL A 128 -0.37 6.02 2.85
C VAL A 128 0.26 7.27 2.24
N VAL A 129 1.53 7.50 2.54
CA VAL A 129 2.30 8.62 2.00
C VAL A 129 3.44 8.07 1.15
N PHE A 130 3.46 8.46 -0.12
CA PHE A 130 4.59 8.20 -1.01
C PHE A 130 5.64 9.30 -0.84
N CYS A 131 6.92 8.92 -0.76
CA CYS A 131 8.03 9.83 -0.46
C CYS A 131 7.82 10.66 0.83
N PRO A 132 7.58 9.99 1.99
CA PRO A 132 7.37 10.65 3.28
C PRO A 132 8.65 11.29 3.83
#